data_AF-A0A2G6GSE4-F1
#
_entry.id   AF-A0A2G6GSE4-F1
#
_cell.length_a   1.000
_cell.length_b   1.000
_cell.length_c   1.000
_cell.angle_alpha   90.00
_cell.angle_beta   90.00
_cell.angle_gamma   90.00
#
_symmetry.space_group_name_H-M   'P 1'
#
loop_
_entity.id
_entity.type
_entity.pdbx_description
1 polymer ?
#
loop_
_entity_poly.entity_id
_entity_poly.type
_entity_poly.pdbx_seq_one_letter_code
_entity_poly.pdbx_strand_id
1 'polypeptide(L)'
;MKLNIAIILIVATVFFGLWFLGLEIIYAHMLVFGLNAVFVFSSGIHAKLDTSTGKAFIQLFYDNAGWQEPVETICLPLILLLTWLVFLYFHLPARKASMTLLKNLGIFYALQVLYLTLLYGMLSSESVQFIFNLLKNSFGILVLFMIIWDVIRFRISLRNKPVLKK
;
A
#
# COMPACT_ATOMS: atom_id res chain seq x y z
N MET A 1 -7.99 -17.32 20.95
CA MET A 1 -8.50 -15.95 20.76
C MET A 1 -7.48 -14.90 21.19
N LYS A 2 -7.01 -14.90 22.45
CA LYS A 2 -6.07 -13.88 22.94
C LYS A 2 -4.73 -13.82 22.18
N LEU A 3 -4.17 -14.97 21.78
CA LEU A 3 -2.86 -15.04 21.10
C LEU A 3 -2.86 -14.40 19.70
N ASN A 4 -3.84 -14.71 18.85
CA ASN A 4 -3.88 -14.19 17.48
C ASN A 4 -4.07 -12.66 17.45
N ILE A 5 -4.93 -12.14 18.34
CA ILE A 5 -5.13 -10.71 18.50
C ILE A 5 -3.83 -10.05 19.00
N ALA A 6 -3.15 -10.66 19.98
CA ALA A 6 -1.87 -10.16 20.46
C ALA A 6 -0.81 -10.11 19.36
N ILE A 7 -0.72 -11.15 18.51
CA ILE A 7 0.23 -11.17 17.37
C ILE A 7 -0.07 -10.01 16.42
N ILE A 8 -1.33 -9.82 16.02
CA ILE A 8 -1.72 -8.71 15.13
C ILE A 8 -1.35 -7.37 15.74
N LEU A 9 -1.65 -7.15 17.03
CA LEU A 9 -1.33 -5.90 17.73
C LEU A 9 0.18 -5.65 17.80
N ILE A 10 0.97 -6.67 18.14
CA ILE A 10 2.43 -6.56 18.20
C ILE A 10 2.99 -6.23 16.81
N VAL A 11 2.58 -6.96 15.78
CA VAL A 11 3.06 -6.74 14.40
C VAL A 11 2.64 -5.35 13.90
N ALA A 12 1.40 -4.93 14.14
CA ALA A 12 0.93 -3.58 13.79
C ALA A 12 1.76 -2.50 14.47
N THR A 13 2.04 -2.67 15.78
CA THR A 13 2.86 -1.73 16.56
C THR A 13 4.29 -1.65 16.01
N VAL A 14 4.89 -2.79 15.64
CA VAL A 14 6.21 -2.83 15.02
C VAL A 14 6.23 -2.11 13.68
N PHE A 15 5.28 -2.38 12.78
CA PHE A 15 5.23 -1.68 11.49
C PHE A 15 4.94 -0.19 11.63
N PHE A 16 4.09 0.19 12.58
CA PHE A 16 3.83 1.59 12.90
C PHE A 16 5.08 2.27 13.44
N GLY A 17 5.85 1.62 14.32
CA GLY A 17 7.15 2.12 14.78
C GLY A 17 8.16 2.25 13.65
N LEU A 18 8.28 1.24 12.78
CA LEU A 18 9.14 1.28 11.59
C LEU A 18 8.73 2.39 10.62
N TRP A 19 7.44 2.72 10.55
CA TRP A 19 6.92 3.84 9.77
C TRP A 19 7.59 5.15 10.17
N PHE A 20 7.56 5.48 11.47
CA PHE A 20 8.23 6.69 12.00
C PHE A 20 9.75 6.66 11.90
N LEU A 21 10.36 5.46 11.79
CA LEU A 21 11.79 5.31 11.58
C LEU A 21 12.22 5.48 10.11
N GLY A 22 11.29 5.84 9.21
CA GLY A 22 11.61 6.16 7.81
C GLY A 22 11.24 5.08 6.80
N LEU A 23 10.49 4.03 7.19
CA LEU A 23 9.90 3.08 6.23
C LEU A 23 9.02 3.81 5.21
N GLU A 24 8.38 4.91 5.61
CA GLU A 24 7.66 5.83 4.72
C GLU A 24 8.52 6.33 3.56
N ILE A 25 9.73 6.81 3.87
CA ILE A 25 10.65 7.38 2.88
C ILE A 25 11.10 6.29 1.91
N ILE A 26 11.43 5.10 2.42
CA ILE A 26 11.83 3.96 1.59
C ILE A 26 10.69 3.59 0.63
N TYR A 27 9.48 3.48 1.15
CA TYR A 27 8.32 3.14 0.33
C TYR A 27 8.00 4.23 -0.70
N ALA A 28 8.14 5.50 -0.33
CA ALA A 28 7.95 6.62 -1.24
C ALA A 28 8.94 6.58 -2.42
N HIS A 29 10.21 6.23 -2.18
CA HIS A 29 11.17 6.00 -3.25
C HIS A 29 10.74 4.86 -4.18
N MET A 30 10.18 3.77 -3.63
CA MET A 30 9.64 2.69 -4.45
C MET A 30 8.46 3.16 -5.32
N LEU A 31 7.56 3.98 -4.78
CA LEU A 31 6.46 4.57 -5.57
C LEU A 31 6.95 5.51 -6.67
N VAL A 32 7.91 6.39 -6.36
CA VAL A 32 8.53 7.29 -7.34
C VAL A 32 9.21 6.50 -8.46
N PHE A 33 9.92 5.42 -8.11
CA PHE A 33 10.49 4.50 -9.10
C PHE A 33 9.42 3.90 -10.01
N GLY A 34 8.32 3.40 -9.43
CA GLY A 34 7.20 2.83 -10.20
C GLY A 34 6.54 3.84 -11.12
N LEU A 35 6.33 5.07 -10.64
CA LEU A 35 5.79 6.16 -11.44
C LEU A 35 6.70 6.51 -12.60
N ASN A 36 7.99 6.70 -12.33
CA ASN A 36 8.96 6.99 -13.38
C ASN A 36 9.05 5.85 -14.39
N ALA A 37 8.94 4.59 -13.97
CA ALA A 37 8.87 3.43 -14.87
C ALA A 37 7.65 3.49 -15.81
N VAL A 38 6.48 3.93 -15.31
CA VAL A 38 5.28 4.13 -16.13
C VAL A 38 5.45 5.32 -17.08
N PHE A 39 6.07 6.41 -16.61
CA PHE A 39 6.26 7.63 -17.40
C PHE A 39 7.47 7.60 -18.34
N VAL A 40 8.24 6.51 -18.43
CA VAL A 40 9.35 6.38 -19.40
C VAL A 40 8.89 6.71 -20.83
N PHE A 41 7.64 6.40 -21.18
CA PHE A 41 7.07 6.64 -22.51
C PHE A 41 6.40 8.02 -22.67
N SER A 42 6.31 8.81 -21.59
CA SER A 42 5.66 10.12 -21.60
C SER A 42 6.73 11.22 -21.54
N SER A 43 6.89 11.96 -22.63
CA SER A 43 7.82 13.10 -22.66
C SER A 43 7.38 14.19 -21.67
N GLY A 44 8.25 14.58 -20.74
CA GLY A 44 8.04 15.71 -19.85
C GLY A 44 7.39 15.40 -18.50
N ILE A 45 6.94 14.17 -18.24
CA ILE A 45 6.39 13.77 -16.94
C ILE A 45 7.44 13.04 -16.12
N HIS A 46 7.69 13.49 -14.89
CA HIS A 46 8.54 12.77 -13.95
C HIS A 46 8.10 12.96 -12.50
N ALA A 47 8.33 11.94 -11.68
CA ALA A 47 8.07 11.95 -10.26
C ALA A 47 9.37 12.20 -9.46
N LYS A 48 9.28 12.99 -8.39
CA LYS A 48 10.34 13.18 -7.39
C LYS A 48 9.77 13.08 -5.99
N LEU A 49 10.63 12.72 -5.05
CA LEU A 49 10.31 12.76 -3.63
C LEU A 49 10.74 14.10 -3.05
N ASP A 50 9.86 14.76 -2.32
CA ASP A 50 10.18 15.92 -1.50
C ASP A 50 10.01 15.56 -0.01
N THR A 51 11.03 15.90 0.77
CA THR A 51 11.10 15.66 2.22
C THR A 51 11.43 16.95 2.99
N SER A 52 11.45 18.10 2.32
CA SER A 52 11.87 19.39 2.87
C SER A 52 11.03 19.87 4.05
N THR A 53 9.77 19.45 4.14
CA THR A 53 8.82 19.83 5.19
C THR A 53 8.80 18.87 6.38
N GLY A 54 9.70 17.88 6.41
CA GLY A 54 9.73 16.82 7.41
C GLY A 54 8.67 15.72 7.22
N LYS A 55 7.83 15.84 6.18
CA LYS A 55 6.92 14.79 5.70
C LYS A 55 7.30 14.39 4.29
N ALA A 56 6.98 13.15 3.89
CA ALA A 56 7.24 12.67 2.54
C ALA A 56 6.09 13.07 1.60
N PHE A 57 6.43 13.79 0.53
CA PHE A 57 5.53 14.18 -0.54
C PHE A 57 6.02 13.63 -1.87
N ILE A 58 5.13 12.99 -2.63
CA ILE A 58 5.42 12.63 -4.02
C ILE A 58 5.01 13.82 -4.88
N GLN A 59 6.00 14.39 -5.57
CA GLN A 59 5.80 15.48 -6.50
C GLN A 59 5.80 14.95 -7.93
N LEU A 60 4.78 15.31 -8.70
CA LEU A 60 4.69 15.05 -10.13
C LEU A 60 4.92 16.34 -10.89
N PHE A 61 5.91 16.33 -11.78
CA PHE A 61 6.27 17.46 -12.63
C PHE A 61 5.81 17.21 -14.05
N TYR A 62 5.13 18.20 -14.63
CA TYR A 62 4.84 18.28 -16.06
C TYR A 62 5.13 19.69 -16.58
N ASP A 63 6.05 19.79 -17.52
CA ASP A 63 6.62 21.03 -18.07
C ASP A 63 7.17 21.99 -16.99
N ASN A 64 6.29 22.70 -16.26
CA ASN A 64 6.64 23.61 -15.16
C ASN A 64 5.64 23.58 -13.98
N ALA A 65 4.60 22.77 -14.08
CA ALA A 65 3.62 22.61 -13.01
C ALA A 65 3.97 21.38 -12.17
N GLY A 66 3.98 21.57 -10.85
CA GLY A 66 4.25 20.53 -9.87
C GLY A 66 3.03 20.29 -9.01
N TRP A 67 2.57 19.04 -8.92
CA TRP A 67 1.54 18.64 -7.96
C TRP A 67 2.13 17.74 -6.91
N GLN A 68 1.63 17.86 -5.69
CA GLN A 68 2.17 17.14 -4.54
C GLN A 68 1.04 16.34 -3.87
N GLU A 69 1.33 15.08 -3.56
CA GLU A 69 0.46 14.25 -2.73
C GLU A 69 1.24 13.76 -1.50
N PRO A 70 0.69 13.92 -0.29
CA PRO A 70 1.30 13.36 0.92
C PRO A 70 1.29 11.84 0.86
N VAL A 71 2.46 11.24 1.06
CA VAL A 71 2.66 9.78 1.03
C VAL A 71 1.81 9.07 2.09
N GLU A 72 1.68 9.70 3.26
CA GLU A 72 0.89 9.24 4.41
C GLU A 72 -0.51 8.74 4.02
N THR A 73 -1.24 9.49 3.18
CA THR A 73 -2.63 9.15 2.82
C THR A 73 -2.76 7.80 2.13
N ILE A 74 -1.79 7.48 1.28
CA ILE A 74 -1.83 6.29 0.43
C ILE A 74 -1.22 5.09 1.17
N CYS A 75 -0.34 5.36 2.15
CA CYS A 75 0.49 4.33 2.76
C CYS A 75 0.01 3.83 4.12
N LEU A 76 -0.87 4.54 4.83
CA LEU A 76 -1.49 3.98 6.04
C LEU A 76 -2.19 2.63 5.78
N PRO A 77 -2.94 2.44 4.66
CA PRO A 77 -3.50 1.13 4.32
C PRO A 77 -2.43 0.06 4.04
N LEU A 78 -1.21 0.44 3.63
CA LEU A 78 -0.10 -0.50 3.45
C LEU A 78 0.30 -1.13 4.79
N ILE A 79 0.36 -0.36 5.88
CA ILE A 79 0.70 -0.88 7.22
C ILE A 79 -0.29 -1.96 7.63
N LEU A 80 -1.58 -1.71 7.40
CA LEU A 80 -2.63 -2.69 7.66
C LEU A 80 -2.47 -3.96 6.82
N LEU A 81 -2.18 -3.80 5.52
CA LEU A 81 -1.92 -4.93 4.62
C LEU A 81 -0.68 -5.73 5.04
N LEU A 82 0.44 -5.07 5.34
CA LEU A 82 1.68 -5.72 5.79
C LEU A 82 1.48 -6.49 7.09
N THR A 83 0.74 -5.90 8.04
CA THR A 83 0.38 -6.55 9.30
C THR A 83 -0.38 -7.85 9.04
N TRP A 84 -1.39 -7.81 8.16
CA TRP A 84 -2.14 -9.00 7.77
C TRP A 84 -1.25 -10.05 7.09
N LEU A 85 -0.39 -9.63 6.16
CA LEU A 85 0.48 -10.53 5.42
C LEU A 85 1.49 -11.24 6.32
N VAL A 86 2.05 -10.57 7.32
CA VAL A 86 2.89 -11.21 8.35
C VAL A 86 2.06 -12.17 9.20
N PHE A 87 0.83 -11.80 9.56
CA PHE A 87 -0.08 -12.69 10.29
C PHE A 87 -0.37 -14.00 9.54
N LEU A 88 -0.44 -13.96 8.20
CA LEU A 88 -0.62 -15.16 7.37
C LEU A 88 0.53 -16.18 7.52
N TYR A 89 1.77 -15.76 7.79
CA TYR A 89 2.90 -16.68 8.00
C TYR A 89 2.72 -17.56 9.25
N PHE A 90 1.93 -17.12 10.22
CA PHE A 90 1.61 -17.92 11.40
C PHE A 90 0.51 -18.96 11.15
N HIS A 91 -0.26 -18.80 10.08
CA HIS A 91 -1.44 -19.64 9.78
C HIS A 91 -1.28 -20.49 8.52
N LEU A 92 -0.33 -20.16 7.65
CA LEU A 92 -0.11 -20.84 6.38
C LEU A 92 1.33 -21.36 6.26
N PRO A 93 1.56 -22.42 5.46
CA PRO A 93 2.91 -22.80 5.05
C PRO A 93 3.62 -21.62 4.39
N ALA A 94 4.92 -21.44 4.69
CA ALA A 94 5.68 -20.27 4.26
C ALA A 94 5.56 -20.01 2.76
N ARG A 95 5.66 -21.05 1.91
CA ARG A 95 5.48 -20.94 0.46
C ARG A 95 4.14 -20.34 0.04
N LYS A 96 3.04 -20.71 0.69
CA LYS A 96 1.70 -20.16 0.40
C LYS A 96 1.61 -18.72 0.90
N ALA A 97 2.11 -18.45 2.11
CA ALA A 97 2.14 -17.10 2.67
C ALA A 97 2.95 -16.12 1.79
N SER A 98 4.14 -16.52 1.33
CA SER A 98 4.98 -15.70 0.45
C SER A 98 4.33 -15.42 -0.90
N MET A 99 3.66 -16.42 -1.50
CA MET A 99 2.94 -16.21 -2.76
C MET A 99 1.77 -15.23 -2.59
N THR A 100 1.03 -15.34 -1.49
CA THR A 100 -0.05 -14.39 -1.16
C THR A 100 0.51 -12.98 -0.90
N LEU A 101 1.61 -12.88 -0.17
CA LEU A 101 2.31 -11.62 0.08
C LEU A 101 2.70 -10.93 -1.23
N LEU A 102 3.37 -11.65 -2.13
CA LEU A 102 3.81 -11.10 -3.40
C LEU A 102 2.62 -10.66 -4.27
N LYS A 103 1.58 -11.49 -4.35
CA LYS A 103 0.37 -11.15 -5.13
C LYS A 103 -0.32 -9.92 -4.57
N ASN A 104 -0.57 -9.87 -3.26
CA ASN A 104 -1.32 -8.78 -2.64
C ASN A 104 -0.50 -7.48 -2.66
N LEU A 105 0.80 -7.52 -2.32
CA LEU A 105 1.65 -6.34 -2.42
C LEU A 105 1.78 -5.87 -3.87
N GLY A 106 1.93 -6.78 -4.83
CA GLY A 106 1.99 -6.42 -6.25
C GLY A 106 0.72 -5.73 -6.75
N ILE A 107 -0.46 -6.28 -6.43
CA ILE A 107 -1.75 -5.66 -6.79
C ILE A 107 -1.91 -4.30 -6.12
N PHE A 108 -1.62 -4.21 -4.82
CA PHE A 108 -1.78 -2.98 -4.06
C PHE A 108 -0.82 -1.89 -4.56
N TYR A 109 0.44 -2.23 -4.80
CA TYR A 109 1.45 -1.32 -5.36
C TYR A 109 1.06 -0.85 -6.77
N ALA A 110 0.62 -1.75 -7.65
CA ALA A 110 0.16 -1.37 -8.99
C ALA A 110 -1.03 -0.41 -8.94
N LEU A 111 -1.96 -0.63 -8.01
CA LEU A 111 -3.10 0.26 -7.80
C LEU A 111 -2.67 1.65 -7.30
N GLN A 112 -1.69 1.72 -6.38
CA GLN A 112 -1.16 3.00 -5.90
C GLN A 112 -0.42 3.77 -7.01
N VAL A 113 0.36 3.07 -7.85
CA VAL A 113 1.00 3.69 -9.02
C VAL A 113 -0.07 4.21 -9.97
N LEU A 114 -1.10 3.41 -10.29
CA LEU A 114 -2.21 3.86 -11.13
C LEU A 114 -2.93 5.07 -10.55
N TYR A 115 -3.22 5.07 -9.24
CA TYR A 115 -3.80 6.22 -8.56
C TYR A 115 -2.94 7.48 -8.70
N LEU A 116 -1.64 7.37 -8.48
CA LEU A 116 -0.72 8.49 -8.61
C LEU A 116 -0.60 8.97 -10.07
N THR A 117 -0.75 8.09 -11.07
CA THR A 117 -0.81 8.52 -12.47
C THR A 117 -2.07 9.34 -12.79
N LEU A 118 -3.18 9.12 -12.09
CA LEU A 118 -4.40 9.92 -12.26
C LEU A 118 -4.23 11.37 -11.78
N LEU A 119 -3.24 11.62 -10.92
CA LEU A 119 -2.95 12.95 -10.40
C LEU A 119 -2.62 13.95 -11.52
N TYR A 120 -1.98 13.47 -12.59
CA TYR A 120 -1.78 14.24 -13.82
C TYR A 120 -3.11 14.56 -14.53
N GLY A 121 -4.02 13.59 -14.62
CA GLY A 121 -5.29 13.73 -15.33
C GLY A 121 -6.32 14.63 -14.65
N MET A 122 -6.17 14.94 -13.36
CA MET A 122 -7.11 15.75 -12.58
C MET A 122 -7.36 17.14 -13.15
N LEU A 123 -6.42 17.74 -13.86
CA LEU A 123 -6.59 19.08 -14.44
C LEU A 123 -7.51 19.10 -15.67
N SER A 124 -7.62 17.95 -16.32
CA SER A 124 -8.25 17.85 -17.63
C SER A 124 -9.74 17.51 -17.55
N SER A 125 -10.19 16.89 -16.45
CA SER A 125 -11.54 16.33 -16.35
C SER A 125 -12.04 16.20 -14.92
N GLU A 126 -13.24 16.73 -14.67
CA GLU A 126 -13.98 16.52 -13.40
C GLU A 126 -14.22 15.04 -13.10
N SER A 127 -14.47 14.22 -14.13
CA SER A 127 -14.63 12.78 -13.99
C SER A 127 -13.37 12.12 -13.43
N VAL A 128 -12.18 12.57 -13.84
CA VAL A 128 -10.90 12.07 -13.33
C VAL A 128 -10.70 12.50 -11.89
N GLN A 129 -11.06 13.74 -11.52
CA GLN A 129 -11.03 14.20 -10.13
C GLN A 129 -11.96 13.37 -9.24
N PHE A 130 -13.17 13.08 -9.71
CA PHE A 130 -14.11 12.20 -9.00
C PHE A 130 -13.52 10.81 -8.76
N ILE A 131 -12.96 10.18 -9.80
CA ILE A 131 -12.32 8.85 -9.70
C ILE A 131 -11.12 8.90 -8.76
N PHE A 132 -10.29 9.94 -8.84
CA PHE A 132 -9.14 10.13 -7.97
C PHE A 132 -9.56 10.23 -6.51
N ASN A 133 -10.54 11.07 -6.19
CA ASN A 133 -11.05 11.23 -4.83
C ASN A 133 -11.70 9.94 -4.30
N LEU A 134 -12.41 9.22 -5.17
CA LEU A 134 -12.98 7.91 -4.84
C LEU A 134 -11.89 6.91 -4.47
N LEU A 135 -10.83 6.80 -5.29
CA LEU A 135 -9.69 5.90 -5.04
C LEU A 135 -8.94 6.29 -3.76
N LYS A 136 -8.64 7.57 -3.57
CA LYS A 136 -7.96 8.13 -2.39
C LYS A 136 -8.63 7.66 -1.09
N ASN A 137 -9.96 7.76 -1.04
CA ASN A 137 -10.75 7.36 0.13
C ASN A 137 -10.99 5.84 0.22
N SER A 138 -10.81 5.11 -0.89
CA SER A 138 -11.12 3.68 -0.98
C SER A 138 -9.94 2.76 -0.67
N PHE A 139 -8.69 3.22 -0.59
CA PHE A 139 -7.54 2.35 -0.34
C PHE A 139 -7.69 1.51 0.94
N GLY A 140 -8.21 2.09 2.03
CA GLY A 140 -8.50 1.34 3.25
C GLY A 140 -9.53 0.23 3.03
N ILE A 141 -10.60 0.51 2.29
CA ILE A 141 -11.65 -0.45 1.93
C ILE A 141 -11.08 -1.56 1.04
N LEU A 142 -10.21 -1.22 0.08
CA LEU A 142 -9.57 -2.19 -0.81
C LEU A 142 -8.65 -3.14 -0.04
N VAL A 143 -7.86 -2.63 0.92
CA VAL A 143 -7.07 -3.48 1.80
C VAL A 143 -7.96 -4.39 2.64
N LEU A 144 -9.04 -3.88 3.22
CA LEU A 144 -10.00 -4.70 3.96
C LEU A 144 -10.62 -5.79 3.07
N PHE A 145 -10.97 -5.47 1.84
CA PHE A 145 -11.48 -6.44 0.88
C PHE A 145 -10.45 -7.55 0.61
N MET A 146 -9.18 -7.22 0.41
CA MET A 146 -8.10 -8.19 0.23
C MET A 146 -7.93 -9.09 1.46
N ILE A 147 -8.00 -8.52 2.67
CA ILE A 147 -7.95 -9.26 3.93
C ILE A 147 -9.12 -10.24 4.03
N ILE A 148 -10.35 -9.76 3.81
CA ILE A 148 -11.57 -10.60 3.86
C ILE A 148 -11.49 -11.72 2.83
N TRP A 149 -11.03 -11.41 1.61
CA TRP A 149 -10.82 -12.40 0.56
C TRP A 149 -9.85 -13.50 1.00
N ASP A 150 -8.73 -13.15 1.62
CA ASP A 150 -7.78 -14.12 2.15
C ASP A 150 -8.37 -14.96 3.30
N VAL A 151 -9.14 -14.35 4.21
CA VAL A 151 -9.84 -15.06 5.28
C VAL A 151 -10.75 -16.15 4.70
N ILE A 152 -11.57 -15.80 3.70
CA ILE A 152 -12.49 -16.72 3.03
C ILE A 152 -11.71 -17.81 2.29
N ARG A 153 -10.73 -17.42 1.48
CA ARG A 153 -9.94 -18.32 0.63
C ARG A 153 -9.18 -19.37 1.44
N PHE A 154 -8.57 -18.96 2.54
CA PHE A 154 -7.74 -19.85 3.37
C PHE A 154 -8.50 -20.45 4.56
N ARG A 155 -9.79 -20.11 4.72
CA ARG A 155 -10.63 -20.53 5.85
C ARG A 155 -9.95 -20.26 7.20
N ILE A 156 -9.31 -19.09 7.31
CA ILE A 156 -8.57 -18.72 8.52
C ILE A 156 -9.59 -18.42 9.61
N SER A 157 -9.67 -19.34 10.58
CA SER A 157 -10.46 -19.11 11.78
C SER A 157 -9.63 -18.29 12.77
N LEU A 158 -10.11 -17.10 13.12
CA LEU A 158 -9.60 -16.33 14.27
C LEU A 158 -9.85 -17.06 15.62
N ARG A 159 -10.69 -18.10 15.60
CA ARG A 159 -11.01 -18.99 16.71
C ARG A 159 -10.09 -20.22 16.63
N ASN A 160 -8.96 -20.15 17.34
CA ASN A 160 -7.92 -21.18 17.52
C ASN A 160 -8.28 -22.60 17.04
N LYS A 161 -7.65 -23.05 15.96
CA LYS A 161 -7.03 -24.38 15.90
C LYS A 161 -5.68 -24.22 15.20
N PRO A 162 -4.54 -24.36 15.90
CA PRO A 162 -3.26 -24.47 15.21
C PRO A 162 -3.37 -25.69 14.30
N VAL A 163 -3.27 -25.49 12.99
CA VAL A 163 -3.16 -26.58 12.04
C VAL A 163 -1.79 -27.20 12.31
N LEU A 164 -1.80 -28.34 13.01
CA LEU A 164 -0.61 -29.17 13.18
C LEU A 164 -0.04 -29.44 11.79
N LYS A 165 1.16 -28.91 11.53
CA LYS A 165 1.93 -29.26 10.33
C LYS A 165 2.16 -30.76 10.36
N LYS A 166 1.59 -31.49 9.40
CA LYS A 166 2.09 -32.81 9.01
C LYS A 166 3.27 -32.61 8.07
#